data_AF-A0A9Q1LBL8-F1
#
_entry.id   AF-A0A9Q1LBL8-F1
#
_cell.length_a   1.000
_cell.length_b   1.000
_cell.length_c   1.000
_cell.angle_alpha   90.00
_cell.angle_beta   90.00
_cell.angle_gamma   90.00
#
_symmetry.space_group_name_H-M   'P 1'
#
loop_
_entity.id
_entity.type
_entity.pdbx_description
1 polymer ?
#
loop_
_entity_poly.entity_id
_entity_poly.type
_entity_poly.pdbx_seq_one_letter_code
_entity_poly.pdbx_strand_id
1 'polypeptide(L)'
;MGTIKIDPEFELNGQFSSNTSSTLLDPEDFRKQGHMMVDFLVDYFHNIEKYPVRSQVEPGYLKKLLPDSAPNQPEPIEKILQDVQRDIFPRLTHWQSPNFFAYFPCISGTAGILREMLSAGLNVVGFSWIASPAATELESIVMDWLGKLINLPKTYLFSGVVEVLYKVQLVKLCCALLLLQETKYWKREH
;
A
#
# COMPACT_ATOMS: atom_id res chain seq x y z
N MET A 1 11.76 -52.74 35.84
CA MET A 1 11.87 -51.34 35.36
C MET A 1 12.11 -51.41 33.86
N GLY A 2 11.12 -51.02 33.07
CA GLY A 2 11.03 -51.33 31.64
C GLY A 2 11.99 -50.54 30.75
N THR A 3 12.55 -51.22 29.76
CA THR A 3 13.36 -50.68 28.68
C THR A 3 12.43 -50.33 27.51
N ILE A 4 12.33 -49.05 27.15
CA ILE A 4 11.62 -48.62 25.93
C ILE A 4 12.62 -48.68 24.77
N LYS A 5 12.39 -49.61 23.84
CA LYS A 5 13.04 -49.64 22.53
C LYS A 5 12.32 -48.66 21.60
N ILE A 6 13.08 -47.93 20.80
CA ILE A 6 12.58 -47.08 19.72
C ILE A 6 12.49 -47.95 18.48
N ASP A 7 11.28 -48.16 17.96
CA ASP A 7 11.07 -48.73 16.62
C ASP A 7 10.98 -47.58 15.60
N PRO A 8 11.86 -47.53 14.58
CA PRO A 8 11.81 -46.53 13.53
C PRO A 8 11.18 -47.14 12.28
N GLU A 9 9.86 -47.08 12.14
CA GLU A 9 9.15 -47.21 10.87
C GLU A 9 7.64 -47.08 11.14
N PHE A 10 7.14 -45.86 11.02
CA PHE A 10 5.72 -45.65 10.77
C PHE A 10 5.61 -44.99 9.39
N GLU A 11 5.45 -45.85 8.39
CA GLU A 11 5.23 -45.50 7.00
C GLU A 11 4.06 -44.51 6.90
N LEU A 12 4.37 -43.28 6.51
CA LEU A 12 3.39 -42.27 6.09
C LEU A 12 2.93 -42.59 4.65
N ASN A 13 2.16 -43.66 4.50
CA ASN A 13 1.27 -43.82 3.35
C ASN A 13 -0.10 -43.26 3.72
N GLY A 14 -0.21 -41.94 3.62
CA GLY A 14 -1.45 -41.19 3.84
C GLY A 14 -1.64 -40.19 2.71
N GLN A 15 -2.32 -40.63 1.65
CA GLN A 15 -3.14 -39.85 0.72
C GLN A 15 -2.99 -38.31 0.85
N PHE A 16 -2.16 -37.70 0.00
CA PHE A 16 -2.25 -36.28 -0.32
C PHE A 16 -3.52 -36.06 -1.15
N SER A 17 -4.68 -36.06 -0.49
CA SER A 17 -5.89 -35.46 -1.04
C SER A 17 -5.65 -33.97 -1.14
N SER A 18 -5.72 -33.46 -2.37
CA SER A 18 -5.74 -32.05 -2.72
C SER A 18 -6.94 -31.35 -2.08
N ASN A 19 -6.83 -30.98 -0.81
CA ASN A 19 -7.69 -29.99 -0.21
C ASN A 19 -6.94 -28.66 -0.28
N THR A 20 -7.38 -27.82 -1.22
CA THR A 20 -6.98 -26.41 -1.35
C THR A 20 -7.27 -25.69 -0.04
N SER A 21 -6.27 -25.67 0.85
CA SER A 21 -6.19 -24.68 1.91
C SER A 21 -6.03 -23.34 1.21
N SER A 22 -7.11 -22.56 1.09
CA SER A 22 -7.04 -21.18 0.61
C SER A 22 -6.11 -20.41 1.55
N THR A 23 -4.85 -20.27 1.16
CA THR A 23 -3.90 -19.42 1.87
C THR A 23 -4.44 -17.99 1.85
N LEU A 24 -4.39 -17.29 2.97
CA LEU A 24 -4.79 -15.87 3.08
C LEU A 24 -4.10 -14.99 2.03
N LEU A 25 -2.93 -15.43 1.52
CA LEU A 25 -2.22 -14.83 0.41
C LEU A 25 -1.97 -15.90 -0.67
N ASP A 26 -3.01 -16.23 -1.44
CA ASP A 26 -2.85 -16.99 -2.67
C ASP A 26 -2.32 -16.07 -3.80
N PRO A 27 -1.19 -16.40 -4.46
CA PRO A 27 -0.59 -15.53 -5.48
C PRO A 27 -1.46 -15.31 -6.72
N GLU A 28 -2.27 -16.28 -7.11
CA GLU A 28 -3.13 -16.17 -8.29
C GLU A 28 -4.38 -15.35 -7.99
N ASP A 29 -4.97 -15.51 -6.80
CA ASP A 29 -6.01 -14.60 -6.32
C ASP A 29 -5.47 -13.18 -6.17
N PHE A 30 -4.27 -13.01 -5.60
CA PHE A 30 -3.63 -11.70 -5.48
C PHE A 30 -3.42 -11.05 -6.86
N ARG A 31 -2.93 -11.80 -7.84
CA ARG A 31 -2.74 -11.33 -9.22
C ARG A 31 -4.08 -10.89 -9.82
N LYS A 32 -5.09 -11.76 -9.76
CA LYS A 32 -6.41 -11.51 -10.34
C LYS A 32 -7.07 -10.28 -9.71
N GLN A 33 -7.17 -10.25 -8.39
CA GLN A 33 -7.81 -9.16 -7.65
C GLN A 33 -7.01 -7.85 -7.75
N GLY A 34 -5.68 -7.94 -7.79
CA GLY A 34 -4.80 -6.80 -8.00
C GLY A 34 -5.02 -6.13 -9.35
N HIS A 35 -5.14 -6.91 -10.44
CA HIS A 35 -5.48 -6.37 -11.76
C HIS A 35 -6.85 -5.69 -11.77
N MET A 36 -7.86 -6.33 -11.18
CA MET A 36 -9.19 -5.74 -11.06
C MET A 36 -9.18 -4.40 -10.31
N MET A 37 -8.40 -4.28 -9.24
CA MET A 37 -8.26 -3.03 -8.50
C MET A 37 -7.57 -1.93 -9.33
N VAL A 38 -6.55 -2.28 -10.12
CA VAL A 38 -5.89 -1.34 -11.02
C VAL A 38 -6.88 -0.82 -12.06
N ASP A 39 -7.62 -1.71 -12.73
CA ASP A 39 -8.62 -1.32 -13.73
C ASP A 39 -9.71 -0.44 -13.10
N PHE A 40 -10.19 -0.80 -11.91
CA PHE A 40 -11.17 -0.03 -11.15
C PHE A 40 -10.71 1.41 -10.84
N LEU A 41 -9.44 1.59 -10.47
CA LEU A 41 -8.87 2.91 -10.21
C LEU A 41 -8.64 3.69 -11.51
N VAL A 42 -8.22 3.04 -12.59
CA VAL A 42 -8.07 3.66 -13.91
C VAL A 42 -9.41 4.22 -14.38
N ASP A 43 -10.48 3.43 -14.28
CA ASP A 43 -11.84 3.87 -14.63
C ASP A 43 -12.30 5.02 -13.74
N TYR A 44 -11.97 5.00 -12.45
CA TYR A 44 -12.25 6.12 -11.56
C TYR A 44 -11.55 7.41 -12.01
N PHE A 45 -10.25 7.36 -12.32
CA PHE A 45 -9.49 8.53 -12.75
C PHE A 45 -10.00 9.08 -14.09
N HIS A 46 -10.32 8.21 -15.06
CA HIS A 46 -10.91 8.63 -16.33
C HIS A 46 -12.26 9.34 -16.18
N ASN A 47 -13.02 8.98 -15.15
CA ASN A 47 -14.38 9.49 -14.94
C ASN A 47 -14.48 10.50 -13.79
N ILE A 48 -13.36 10.92 -13.18
CA ILE A 48 -13.37 11.71 -11.95
C ILE A 48 -14.09 13.06 -12.10
N GLU A 49 -14.01 13.67 -13.30
CA GLU A 49 -14.68 14.94 -13.62
C GLU A 49 -16.20 14.84 -13.70
N LYS A 50 -16.75 13.63 -13.83
CA LYS A 50 -18.22 13.42 -13.83
C LYS A 50 -18.82 13.56 -12.44
N TYR A 51 -18.01 13.45 -11.39
CA TYR A 51 -18.46 13.59 -10.01
C TYR A 51 -18.37 15.04 -9.52
N PRO A 52 -19.27 15.47 -8.61
CA PRO A 52 -19.15 16.78 -7.99
C PRO A 52 -17.87 16.86 -7.15
N VAL A 53 -17.03 17.87 -7.40
CA VAL A 53 -15.72 18.03 -6.72
C VAL A 53 -15.83 17.94 -5.19
N ARG A 54 -16.85 18.59 -4.62
CA ARG A 54 -17.19 18.51 -3.19
C ARG A 54 -18.39 17.59 -3.01
N SER A 55 -18.29 16.69 -2.04
CA SER A 55 -19.40 15.83 -1.65
C SER A 55 -20.64 16.63 -1.26
N GLN A 56 -21.81 16.13 -1.65
CA GLN A 56 -23.13 16.76 -1.45
C GLN A 56 -23.98 16.05 -0.39
N VAL A 57 -23.36 15.23 0.46
CA VAL A 57 -24.07 14.40 1.44
C VAL A 57 -24.06 15.00 2.83
N GLU A 58 -25.06 14.62 3.62
CA GLU A 58 -25.17 14.98 5.02
C GLU A 58 -24.42 13.99 5.93
N PRO A 59 -23.93 14.45 7.09
CA PRO A 59 -23.35 13.56 8.10
C PRO A 59 -24.29 12.41 8.47
N GLY A 60 -23.72 11.20 8.58
CA GLY A 60 -24.47 9.99 8.91
C GLY A 60 -25.16 9.31 7.73
N TYR A 61 -25.00 9.77 6.49
CA TYR A 61 -25.57 9.10 5.31
C TYR A 61 -25.13 7.63 5.20
N LEU A 62 -23.85 7.34 5.47
CA LEU A 62 -23.27 6.02 5.22
C LEU A 62 -23.81 4.97 6.20
N LYS A 63 -24.06 5.36 7.45
CA LYS A 63 -24.67 4.48 8.45
C LYS A 63 -26.08 4.03 8.05
N LYS A 64 -26.80 4.82 7.25
CA LYS A 64 -28.13 4.45 6.74
C LYS A 64 -28.07 3.48 5.56
N LEU A 65 -26.92 3.36 4.89
CA LEU A 65 -26.72 2.50 3.73
C LEU A 65 -26.09 1.16 4.10
N LEU A 66 -25.24 1.13 5.12
CA LEU A 66 -24.53 -0.07 5.55
C LEU A 66 -25.33 -0.86 6.60
N PRO A 67 -25.16 -2.19 6.65
CA PRO A 67 -25.76 -3.01 7.71
C PRO A 67 -25.21 -2.65 9.09
N ASP A 68 -26.02 -2.85 10.14
CA ASP A 68 -25.67 -2.54 11.53
C ASP A 68 -24.59 -3.47 12.12
N SER A 69 -24.25 -4.56 11.46
CA SER A 69 -23.24 -5.53 11.87
C SER A 69 -22.39 -6.01 10.70
N ALA A 70 -21.15 -6.42 10.98
CA ALA A 70 -20.27 -7.01 9.97
C ALA A 70 -20.87 -8.31 9.39
N PRO A 71 -20.66 -8.60 8.10
CA PRO A 71 -21.09 -9.87 7.50
C PRO A 71 -20.44 -11.08 8.18
N ASN A 72 -21.23 -12.14 8.37
CA ASN A 72 -20.73 -13.41 8.95
C ASN A 72 -20.08 -14.34 7.92
N GLN A 73 -20.16 -13.99 6.63
CA GLN A 73 -19.68 -14.80 5.51
C GLN A 73 -18.85 -13.92 4.57
N PRO A 74 -17.83 -14.48 3.90
CA PRO A 74 -17.05 -13.74 2.93
C PRO A 74 -17.91 -13.32 1.74
N GLU A 75 -17.62 -12.15 1.19
CA GLU A 75 -18.26 -11.62 0.00
C GLU A 75 -17.23 -11.53 -1.14
N PRO A 76 -17.65 -11.76 -2.40
CA PRO A 76 -16.75 -11.61 -3.54
C PRO A 76 -16.32 -10.16 -3.71
N ILE A 77 -15.04 -9.95 -4.07
CA ILE A 77 -14.46 -8.61 -4.25
C ILE A 77 -15.22 -7.78 -5.28
N GLU A 78 -15.76 -8.43 -6.32
CA GLU A 78 -16.57 -7.79 -7.37
C GLU A 78 -17.77 -7.05 -6.77
N LYS A 79 -18.44 -7.65 -5.79
CA LYS A 79 -19.58 -7.05 -5.10
C LYS A 79 -19.14 -5.85 -4.26
N ILE A 80 -18.02 -5.99 -3.56
CA ILE A 80 -17.44 -4.91 -2.74
C ILE A 80 -17.07 -3.71 -3.63
N LEU A 81 -16.42 -3.94 -4.77
CA LEU A 81 -16.06 -2.87 -5.72
C LEU A 81 -17.30 -2.19 -6.32
N GLN A 82 -18.35 -2.95 -6.62
CA GLN A 82 -19.64 -2.38 -7.07
C GLN A 82 -20.29 -1.51 -6.00
N ASP A 83 -20.29 -1.96 -4.74
CA ASP A 83 -20.81 -1.19 -3.62
C ASP A 83 -19.99 0.09 -3.39
N VAL A 84 -18.65 0.04 -3.51
CA VAL A 84 -17.78 1.22 -3.47
C VAL A 84 -18.13 2.20 -4.59
N GLN A 85 -18.27 1.73 -5.83
CA GLN A 85 -18.61 2.58 -6.96
C GLN A 85 -20.00 3.22 -6.82
N ARG A 86 -20.99 2.48 -6.31
CA ARG A 86 -22.37 2.96 -6.15
C ARG A 86 -22.52 3.93 -4.98
N ASP A 87 -21.96 3.55 -3.83
CA ASP A 87 -22.27 4.19 -2.55
C ASP A 87 -21.19 5.15 -2.10
N ILE A 88 -19.91 4.89 -2.42
CA ILE A 88 -18.79 5.70 -1.94
C ILE A 88 -18.41 6.76 -2.96
N PHE A 89 -18.11 6.39 -4.22
CA PHE A 89 -17.58 7.33 -5.22
C PHE A 89 -18.41 8.61 -5.39
N PRO A 90 -19.74 8.58 -5.59
CA PRO A 90 -20.52 9.80 -5.79
C PRO A 90 -20.54 10.75 -4.57
N ARG A 91 -20.06 10.27 -3.42
CA ARG A 91 -20.16 10.92 -2.11
C ARG A 91 -18.78 11.25 -1.54
N LEU A 92 -17.71 11.01 -2.29
CA LEU A 92 -16.38 11.50 -1.96
C LEU A 92 -16.27 12.99 -2.28
N THR A 93 -15.36 13.67 -1.58
CA THR A 93 -14.79 14.92 -2.11
C THR A 93 -13.59 14.50 -2.96
N HIS A 94 -13.59 14.83 -4.25
CA HIS A 94 -12.64 14.31 -5.22
C HIS A 94 -11.40 15.21 -5.31
N TRP A 95 -10.44 14.97 -4.43
CA TRP A 95 -9.19 15.75 -4.34
C TRP A 95 -8.32 15.68 -5.60
N GLN A 96 -8.41 14.59 -6.38
CA GLN A 96 -7.70 14.43 -7.65
C GLN A 96 -8.46 15.03 -8.84
N SER A 97 -9.63 15.64 -8.63
CA SER A 97 -10.34 16.31 -9.71
C SER A 97 -9.52 17.50 -10.20
N PRO A 98 -9.40 17.75 -11.51
CA PRO A 98 -8.72 18.93 -12.04
C PRO A 98 -9.39 20.24 -11.63
N ASN A 99 -10.63 20.17 -11.11
CA ASN A 99 -11.39 21.31 -10.62
C ASN A 99 -11.32 21.48 -9.09
N PHE A 100 -10.45 20.74 -8.40
CA PHE A 100 -10.24 20.87 -6.96
C PHE A 100 -9.16 21.91 -6.63
N PHE A 101 -9.57 23.04 -6.03
CA PHE A 101 -8.68 24.16 -5.68
C PHE A 101 -8.74 24.55 -4.20
N ALA A 102 -9.27 23.68 -3.33
CA ALA A 102 -9.35 23.95 -1.91
C ALA A 102 -8.09 23.48 -1.17
N TYR A 103 -7.75 24.14 -0.04
CA TYR A 103 -6.65 23.76 0.86
C TYR A 103 -5.27 23.69 0.16
N PHE A 104 -4.56 22.57 0.33
CA PHE A 104 -3.30 22.24 -0.31
C PHE A 104 -3.49 21.01 -1.21
N PRO A 105 -2.82 20.95 -2.38
CA PRO A 105 -2.99 19.84 -3.30
C PRO A 105 -2.46 18.55 -2.68
N CYS A 106 -3.29 17.51 -2.67
CA CYS A 106 -2.84 16.16 -2.41
C CYS A 106 -2.36 15.59 -3.75
N ILE A 107 -1.09 15.80 -4.11
CA ILE A 107 -0.59 15.34 -5.41
C ILE A 107 -0.31 13.83 -5.32
N SER A 108 -1.14 13.01 -5.96
CA SER A 108 -0.85 11.58 -6.15
C SER A 108 -0.59 11.30 -7.63
N GLY A 109 0.67 11.06 -7.98
CA GLY A 109 1.04 10.54 -9.31
C GLY A 109 1.03 9.02 -9.36
N THR A 110 1.05 8.46 -10.57
CA THR A 110 1.11 7.00 -10.82
C THR A 110 2.19 6.32 -9.99
N ALA A 111 3.39 6.89 -9.96
CA ALA A 111 4.50 6.33 -9.22
C ALA A 111 4.25 6.34 -7.69
N GLY A 112 3.50 7.32 -7.17
CA GLY A 112 3.14 7.39 -5.76
C GLY A 112 2.15 6.29 -5.35
N ILE A 113 1.21 5.96 -6.24
CA ILE A 113 0.25 4.87 -6.03
C ILE A 113 0.94 3.51 -6.09
N LEU A 114 1.76 3.28 -7.12
CA LEU A 114 2.53 2.03 -7.26
C LEU A 114 3.48 1.79 -6.08
N ARG A 115 4.01 2.89 -5.53
CA ARG A 115 4.84 2.89 -4.34
C ARG A 115 4.08 2.44 -3.09
N GLU A 116 2.87 2.96 -2.86
CA GLU A 116 2.04 2.48 -1.75
C GLU A 116 1.67 1.00 -1.92
N MET A 117 1.36 0.58 -3.15
CA MET A 117 1.11 -0.83 -3.47
C MET A 117 2.31 -1.73 -3.14
N LEU A 118 3.52 -1.32 -3.51
CA LEU A 118 4.75 -2.06 -3.19
C LEU A 118 4.99 -2.12 -1.67
N SER A 119 4.79 -1.00 -0.98
CA SER A 119 4.94 -0.92 0.48
C SER A 119 4.00 -1.88 1.19
N ALA A 120 2.71 -1.85 0.82
CA ALA A 120 1.70 -2.75 1.36
C ALA A 120 1.97 -4.22 1.02
N GLY A 121 2.46 -4.51 -0.19
CA GLY A 121 2.77 -5.87 -0.64
C GLY A 121 3.97 -6.49 0.08
N LEU A 122 5.02 -5.71 0.36
CA LEU A 122 6.17 -6.19 1.14
C LEU A 122 5.85 -6.33 2.63
N ASN A 123 4.98 -5.47 3.16
CA ASN A 123 4.51 -5.48 4.56
C ASN A 123 5.64 -5.64 5.60
N VAL A 124 6.76 -4.94 5.39
CA VAL A 124 7.95 -5.03 6.25
C VAL A 124 7.88 -4.00 7.37
N VAL A 125 8.15 -4.44 8.61
CA VAL A 125 8.21 -3.55 9.79
C VAL A 125 9.68 -3.27 10.13
N GLY A 126 10.11 -2.02 9.96
CA GLY A 126 11.54 -1.67 10.04
C GLY A 126 12.04 -1.15 11.39
N PHE A 127 11.35 -1.36 12.52
CA PHE A 127 11.51 -0.54 13.74
C PHE A 127 12.95 -0.49 14.28
N SER A 128 13.77 -1.46 13.91
CA SER A 128 15.20 -1.51 14.15
C SER A 128 15.95 -1.88 12.87
N TRP A 129 17.25 -1.59 12.82
CA TRP A 129 18.08 -1.97 11.66
C TRP A 129 18.01 -3.49 11.41
N ILE A 130 18.05 -4.32 12.46
CA ILE A 130 17.96 -5.78 12.32
C ILE A 130 16.60 -6.25 11.77
N ALA A 131 15.51 -5.53 12.06
CA ALA A 131 14.18 -5.85 11.56
C ALA A 131 14.04 -5.57 10.06
N SER A 132 14.72 -4.54 9.54
CA SER A 132 14.83 -4.30 8.11
C SER A 132 16.05 -3.45 7.75
N PRO A 133 17.19 -4.10 7.43
CA PRO A 133 18.45 -3.41 7.12
C PRO A 133 18.33 -2.55 5.87
N ALA A 134 17.84 -3.17 4.77
CA ALA A 134 17.65 -2.50 3.49
C ALA A 134 16.70 -1.31 3.63
N ALA A 135 15.64 -1.43 4.46
CA ALA A 135 14.72 -0.31 4.65
C ALA A 135 15.37 0.87 5.38
N THR A 136 16.15 0.58 6.40
CA THR A 136 16.84 1.60 7.20
C THR A 136 17.93 2.32 6.39
N GLU A 137 18.72 1.58 5.62
CA GLU A 137 19.79 2.17 4.81
C GLU A 137 19.24 3.01 3.66
N LEU A 138 18.22 2.52 2.96
CA LEU A 138 17.61 3.26 1.86
C LEU A 138 16.91 4.54 2.36
N GLU A 139 16.25 4.53 3.52
CA GLU A 139 15.72 5.76 4.13
C GLU A 139 16.81 6.82 4.33
N SER A 140 17.98 6.41 4.83
CA SER A 140 19.10 7.33 5.12
C SER A 140 19.64 7.95 3.84
N ILE A 141 19.85 7.14 2.79
CA ILE A 141 20.33 7.60 1.47
C ILE A 141 19.39 8.64 0.86
N VAL A 142 18.09 8.43 1.00
CA VAL A 142 17.05 9.21 0.32
C VAL A 142 16.79 10.52 1.03
N MET A 143 16.85 10.51 2.36
CA MET A 143 16.86 11.74 3.14
C MET A 143 18.10 12.57 2.84
N ASP A 144 19.25 11.94 2.62
CA ASP A 144 20.47 12.64 2.17
C ASP A 144 20.30 13.24 0.77
N TRP A 145 19.64 12.54 -0.16
CA TRP A 145 19.32 13.09 -1.48
C TRP A 145 18.36 14.26 -1.39
N LEU A 146 17.30 14.15 -0.59
CA LEU A 146 16.36 15.24 -0.36
C LEU A 146 17.07 16.45 0.26
N GLY A 147 17.88 16.24 1.30
CA GLY A 147 18.64 17.30 1.95
C GLY A 147 19.58 18.02 1.00
N LYS A 148 20.26 17.28 0.11
CA LYS A 148 21.09 17.86 -0.95
C LYS A 148 20.25 18.65 -1.97
N LEU A 149 19.07 18.15 -2.35
CA LEU A 149 18.18 18.81 -3.31
C LEU A 149 17.68 20.17 -2.81
N ILE A 150 17.41 20.28 -1.51
CA ILE A 150 17.01 21.55 -0.87
C ILE A 150 18.20 22.36 -0.32
N ASN A 151 19.44 22.00 -0.68
CA ASN A 151 20.68 22.65 -0.26
C ASN A 151 20.84 22.81 1.26
N LEU A 152 20.44 21.80 2.04
CA LEU A 152 20.67 21.78 3.48
C LEU A 152 22.17 21.68 3.81
N PRO A 153 22.64 22.34 4.88
CA PRO A 153 23.99 22.18 5.39
C PRO A 153 24.31 20.72 5.72
N LYS A 154 25.57 20.30 5.53
CA LYS A 154 26.03 18.92 5.76
C LYS A 154 25.78 18.39 7.18
N THR A 155 25.66 19.29 8.15
CA THR A 155 25.32 18.95 9.54
C THR A 155 23.94 18.31 9.70
N TYR A 156 23.04 18.51 8.73
CA TYR A 156 21.69 17.92 8.72
C TYR A 156 21.60 16.63 7.88
N LEU A 157 22.70 16.20 7.25
CA LEU A 157 22.75 14.97 6.48
C LEU A 157 23.19 13.80 7.38
N PHE A 158 22.66 12.61 7.14
CA PHE A 158 23.04 11.38 7.84
C PHE A 158 24.50 10.99 7.60
N SER A 159 25.09 11.47 6.51
CA SER A 159 26.53 11.40 6.26
C SER A 159 27.38 12.23 7.25
N GLY A 160 26.77 13.07 8.10
CA GLY A 160 27.45 13.96 9.06
C GLY A 160 27.38 13.55 10.53
N VAL A 161 26.32 12.90 11.02
CA VAL A 161 26.13 12.46 12.43
C VAL A 161 25.17 11.26 12.50
N VAL A 162 25.51 10.27 13.36
CA VAL A 162 24.76 9.01 13.54
C VAL A 162 23.55 9.20 14.49
N GLU A 163 22.44 8.55 14.12
CA GLU A 163 21.20 8.30 14.87
C GLU A 163 20.28 9.50 15.18
N VAL A 164 19.24 9.65 14.35
CA VAL A 164 17.97 10.26 14.78
C VAL A 164 16.99 9.14 15.14
N LEU A 165 16.90 8.87 16.45
CA LEU A 165 15.87 8.07 17.09
C LEU A 165 14.53 8.82 17.04
N TYR A 166 13.76 8.72 15.96
CA TYR A 166 12.28 8.75 15.92
C TYR A 166 11.85 8.33 14.51
N LYS A 167 11.99 7.04 14.22
CA LYS A 167 11.58 6.44 12.95
C LYS A 167 10.05 6.31 12.91
N VAL A 168 9.36 7.32 12.39
CA VAL A 168 7.95 7.16 11.96
C VAL A 168 7.98 6.36 10.66
N GLN A 169 8.04 5.04 10.79
CA GLN A 169 8.21 4.12 9.69
C GLN A 169 6.88 3.73 9.07
N LEU A 170 6.64 4.32 7.90
CA LEU A 170 5.92 3.69 6.78
C LEU A 170 6.06 4.54 5.50
N VAL A 171 6.34 5.84 5.64
CA VAL A 171 6.28 6.80 4.51
C VAL A 171 7.58 6.91 3.71
N LYS A 172 8.73 6.44 4.21
CA LYS A 172 10.04 6.96 3.74
C LYS A 172 10.87 6.05 2.82
N LEU A 173 10.67 4.73 2.82
CA LEU A 173 11.32 3.85 1.84
C LEU A 173 10.87 4.14 0.39
N CYS A 174 9.70 4.74 0.34
CA CYS A 174 8.85 4.94 -0.81
C CYS A 174 9.19 6.25 -1.56
N CYS A 175 9.56 7.32 -0.85
CA CYS A 175 10.01 8.59 -1.46
C CYS A 175 11.29 8.43 -2.32
N ALA A 176 12.07 7.38 -2.05
CA ALA A 176 13.34 7.06 -2.71
C ALA A 176 13.23 6.81 -4.21
N LEU A 177 12.30 5.92 -4.56
CA LEU A 177 12.14 5.43 -5.92
C LEU A 177 11.47 6.50 -6.79
N LEU A 178 10.64 7.35 -6.19
CA LEU A 178 10.04 8.52 -6.86
C LEU A 178 11.09 9.53 -7.27
N LEU A 179 11.99 9.92 -6.36
CA LEU A 179 13.07 10.84 -6.70
C LEU A 179 13.96 10.25 -7.79
N LEU A 180 14.20 8.94 -7.81
CA LEU A 180 14.99 8.29 -8.86
C LEU A 180 14.27 8.22 -10.23
N GLN A 181 12.95 8.08 -10.25
CA GLN A 181 12.19 8.08 -11.51
C GLN A 181 12.02 9.49 -12.07
N GLU A 182 11.64 10.45 -11.24
CA GLU A 182 11.46 11.86 -11.64
C GLU A 182 12.80 12.49 -12.06
N THR A 183 13.91 12.24 -11.34
CA THR A 183 15.23 12.77 -11.75
C THR A 183 15.76 12.15 -13.05
N LYS A 184 15.44 10.88 -13.33
CA LYS A 184 15.78 10.22 -14.61
C LYS A 184 14.87 10.64 -15.75
N TYR A 185 13.64 11.08 -15.45
CA TYR A 185 12.71 11.64 -16.43
C TYR A 185 13.17 13.06 -16.80
N TRP A 186 13.48 13.90 -15.80
CA TRP A 186 13.96 15.26 -15.98
C TRP A 186 15.27 15.35 -16.77
N LYS A 187 16.23 14.43 -16.52
CA LYS A 187 17.49 14.31 -17.30
C LYS A 187 17.33 13.76 -18.72
N ARG A 188 16.14 13.29 -19.11
CA ARG A 188 15.88 12.75 -20.45
C ARG A 188 15.22 13.78 -21.37
N GLU A 189 14.60 14.81 -20.80
CA GLU A 189 13.91 15.88 -21.54
C GLU A 189 14.72 17.18 -21.65
N HIS A 190 15.91 17.24 -21.04
CA HIS A 190 16.87 18.37 -21.09
C HIS A 190 18.29 17.83 -21.27
#